data_AF-K0KUQ0-F1
#
_entry.id   AF-K0KUQ0-F1
#
_cell.length_a   1.000
_cell.length_b   1.000
_cell.length_c   1.000
_cell.angle_alpha   90.00
_cell.angle_beta   90.00
_cell.angle_gamma   90.00
#
_symmetry.space_group_name_H-M   'P 1'
#
loop_
_entity.id
_entity.type
_entity.pdbx_description
1 polymer ?
#
loop_
_entity_poly.entity_id
_entity_poly.type
_entity_poly.pdbx_seq_one_letter_code
_entity_poly.pdbx_strand_id
1 'polypeptide(L)'
;MELRFGGEECRIRHIFQLPYEIVQHITSQLIQDDLINLTLACKLFYKMATRILYSKIYLNDSPIENSDVVLLASTWSWLKLLPKATNEEAKEVANYQLSCLLRSIQENPQLSNYIQEVRLNWDLDIETQKTFVSFITKYSKSLKIIENVTDPEFDFAIEENFHNSNLISLDLPPPSTLPSLDIDQNYLPNAQRYLIKRLNTNIKVMTLFMDPLLLFNNVVRPLKKLEIDSFKMHCRPDTYPPVIYNRQNLKFSKLSDIFDTKLLKTLTIISWYDHISPDRIYKFDQWSEFHNLEDITLIAVTYNDKKISTLLDNCYKLKRLKLDFSYPKRSMVRNSMVFKSIFNHRHHLQFLDIKLNLTTKIINMDIRDFGIVLKIACNCFLCQEIVHKKIFQDKILPKSEDYKIDSLETYEKIDFFSQLFESCLSPYSKAVDRYPSVKTGPDNIEEFLHRFNIQNIERSRFFKPLNVEDFYNLFHCLVHCMKVDLDPIVENFKNLNYLVINDISLLIKEDFITGIKYPIPIFYNKGYKTNYEVSKDNRYSNEVHNNGTIEPYERSLYLN
;
A
#
# COMPACT_ATOMS: atom_id res chain seq x y z
N MET A 1 -5.44 -32.75 32.92
CA MET A 1 -6.85 -33.09 32.65
C MET A 1 -6.88 -33.64 31.23
N GLU A 2 -6.94 -34.96 31.11
CA GLU A 2 -6.95 -35.67 29.82
C GLU A 2 -8.30 -35.45 29.14
N LEU A 3 -8.31 -34.71 28.04
CA LEU A 3 -9.47 -34.64 27.16
C LEU A 3 -9.46 -35.88 26.26
N ARG A 4 -10.29 -36.87 26.61
CA ARG A 4 -10.64 -37.99 25.72
C ARG A 4 -11.77 -37.51 24.80
N PHE A 5 -11.43 -37.22 23.55
CA PHE A 5 -12.41 -37.16 22.46
C PHE A 5 -12.55 -38.57 21.87
N GLY A 6 -13.78 -39.06 21.79
CA GLY A 6 -14.07 -40.37 21.20
C GLY A 6 -13.93 -40.36 19.68
N GLY A 7 -13.53 -41.51 19.14
CA GLY A 7 -13.93 -41.96 17.80
C GLY A 7 -13.04 -41.58 16.62
N GLU A 8 -12.34 -40.46 16.65
CA GLU A 8 -11.32 -40.10 15.65
C GLU A 8 -10.08 -39.60 16.36
N GLU A 9 -8.96 -40.33 16.27
CA GLU A 9 -7.68 -39.85 16.80
C GLU A 9 -7.35 -38.51 16.17
N CYS A 10 -7.49 -37.46 16.98
CA CYS A 10 -7.31 -36.08 16.57
C CYS A 10 -5.93 -35.88 15.91
N ARG A 11 -5.93 -35.58 14.60
CA ARG A 11 -4.73 -35.28 13.77
C ARG A 11 -3.85 -34.15 14.33
N ILE A 12 -4.30 -33.45 15.38
CA ILE A 12 -3.57 -32.41 16.11
C ILE A 12 -2.28 -32.93 16.77
N ARG A 13 -2.18 -34.22 17.13
CA ARG A 13 -0.94 -34.78 17.72
C ARG A 13 0.28 -34.63 16.81
N HIS A 14 0.10 -34.65 15.49
CA HIS A 14 1.19 -34.53 14.54
C HIS A 14 1.80 -33.13 14.48
N ILE A 15 1.02 -32.06 14.74
CA ILE A 15 1.56 -30.70 14.78
C ILE A 15 2.57 -30.54 15.91
N PHE A 16 2.32 -31.18 17.06
CA PHE A 16 3.25 -31.18 18.19
C PHE A 16 4.50 -32.05 17.96
N GLN A 17 4.53 -32.85 16.89
CA GLN A 17 5.70 -33.62 16.46
C GLN A 17 6.60 -32.82 15.49
N LEU A 18 6.10 -31.71 14.94
CA LEU A 18 6.89 -30.85 14.06
C LEU A 18 7.94 -30.06 14.87
N PRO A 19 9.12 -29.78 14.29
CA PRO A 19 10.10 -28.89 14.90
C PRO A 19 9.48 -27.53 15.23
N TYR A 20 9.93 -26.92 16.34
CA TYR A 20 9.40 -25.63 16.82
C TYR A 20 9.45 -24.54 15.74
N GLU A 21 10.51 -24.53 14.93
CA GLU A 21 10.75 -23.58 13.85
C GLU A 21 9.69 -23.71 12.76
N ILE A 22 9.27 -24.94 12.44
CA ILE A 22 8.23 -25.22 11.45
C ILE A 22 6.87 -24.76 11.99
N VAL A 23 6.56 -25.09 13.25
CA VAL A 23 5.32 -24.65 13.89
C VAL A 23 5.25 -23.12 13.95
N GLN A 24 6.37 -22.47 14.30
CA GLN A 24 6.47 -21.01 14.32
C GLN A 24 6.26 -20.42 12.91
N HIS A 25 6.87 -21.00 11.89
CA HIS A 25 6.70 -20.56 10.51
C HIS A 25 5.24 -20.69 10.07
N ILE A 26 4.60 -21.85 10.28
CA ILE A 26 3.17 -22.06 9.96
C ILE A 26 2.30 -21.05 10.70
N THR A 27 2.54 -20.85 12.00
CA THR A 27 1.78 -19.91 12.82
C THR A 27 1.91 -18.47 12.29
N SER A 28 3.09 -18.07 11.80
CA SER A 28 3.31 -16.73 11.21
C SER A 28 2.57 -16.47 9.90
N GLN A 29 1.99 -17.50 9.29
CA GLN A 29 1.20 -17.42 8.06
C GLN A 29 -0.31 -17.44 8.32
N LEU A 30 -0.74 -17.35 9.58
CA LEU A 30 -2.15 -17.27 9.95
C LEU A 30 -2.64 -15.82 9.94
N ILE A 31 -3.92 -15.64 9.61
CA ILE A 31 -4.59 -14.35 9.77
C ILE A 31 -4.71 -13.98 11.25
N GLN A 32 -4.87 -12.69 11.54
CA GLN A 32 -5.00 -12.17 12.91
C GLN A 32 -6.13 -12.86 13.71
N ASP A 33 -7.27 -13.12 13.10
CA ASP A 33 -8.40 -13.81 13.76
C ASP A 33 -8.03 -15.24 14.18
N ASP A 34 -7.33 -15.98 13.32
CA ASP A 34 -6.84 -17.33 13.60
C ASP A 34 -5.78 -17.31 14.71
N LEU A 35 -4.87 -16.33 14.68
CA LEU A 35 -3.87 -16.14 15.74
C LEU A 35 -4.53 -15.90 17.10
N ILE A 36 -5.57 -15.06 17.15
CA ILE A 36 -6.34 -14.81 18.38
C ILE A 36 -6.96 -16.11 18.88
N ASN A 37 -7.63 -16.88 18.02
CA ASN A 37 -8.19 -18.18 18.40
C ASN A 37 -7.12 -19.16 18.89
N LEU A 38 -5.94 -19.13 18.26
CA LEU A 38 -4.81 -19.97 18.62
C LEU A 38 -4.27 -19.66 20.03
N THR A 39 -4.43 -18.43 20.52
CA THR A 39 -4.06 -18.09 21.91
C THR A 39 -4.85 -18.89 22.95
N LEU A 40 -6.05 -19.36 22.61
CA LEU A 40 -6.92 -20.13 23.50
C LEU A 40 -6.63 -21.63 23.47
N ALA A 41 -5.85 -22.12 22.50
CA ALA A 41 -5.66 -23.55 22.27
C ALA A 41 -4.78 -24.21 23.34
N CYS A 42 -3.56 -23.70 23.57
CA CYS A 42 -2.65 -24.22 24.59
C CYS A 42 -1.55 -23.21 24.96
N LYS A 43 -0.78 -23.49 26.03
CA LYS A 43 0.30 -22.59 26.50
C LYS A 43 1.40 -22.33 25.47
N LEU A 44 1.73 -23.33 24.64
CA LEU A 44 2.74 -23.19 23.59
C LEU A 44 2.27 -22.16 22.56
N PHE A 45 1.07 -22.37 22.05
CA PHE A 45 0.43 -21.53 21.06
C PHE A 45 0.09 -20.14 21.57
N TYR A 46 -0.35 -20.01 22.82
CA TYR A 46 -0.49 -18.73 23.50
C TYR A 46 0.80 -17.91 23.40
N LYS A 47 1.94 -18.48 23.80
CA LYS A 47 3.23 -17.77 23.74
C LYS A 47 3.63 -17.39 22.31
N MET A 48 3.45 -18.29 21.35
CA MET A 48 3.78 -18.03 19.94
C MET A 48 2.89 -16.96 19.33
N ALA A 49 1.57 -17.14 19.40
CA ALA A 49 0.58 -16.27 18.79
C ALA A 49 0.59 -14.88 19.43
N THR A 50 0.66 -14.77 20.77
CA THR A 50 0.79 -13.46 21.45
C THR A 50 2.05 -12.73 21.02
N ARG A 51 3.19 -13.42 20.87
CA ARG A 51 4.42 -12.78 20.38
C ARG A 51 4.26 -12.26 18.96
N ILE A 52 3.61 -13.02 18.07
CA ILE A 52 3.37 -12.59 16.68
C ILE A 52 2.42 -11.38 16.66
N LEU A 53 1.28 -11.49 17.37
CA LEU A 53 0.25 -10.46 17.44
C LEU A 53 0.79 -9.10 17.90
N TYR A 54 1.65 -9.09 18.92
CA TYR A 54 2.18 -7.83 19.46
C TYR A 54 3.46 -7.37 18.75
N SER A 55 4.08 -8.17 17.87
CA SER A 55 5.39 -7.85 17.30
C SER A 55 5.40 -6.58 16.45
N LYS A 56 4.43 -6.45 15.54
CA LYS A 56 4.24 -5.28 14.69
C LYS A 56 2.80 -4.80 14.76
N ILE A 57 2.61 -3.56 15.18
CA ILE A 57 1.29 -2.99 15.41
C ILE A 57 1.05 -1.83 14.44
N TYR A 58 0.03 -1.97 13.62
CA TYR A 58 -0.47 -0.93 12.74
C TYR A 58 -1.68 -0.28 13.41
N LEU A 59 -1.56 0.97 13.86
CA LEU A 59 -2.69 1.72 14.38
C LEU A 59 -3.48 2.27 13.19
N ASN A 60 -4.62 1.66 12.83
CA ASN A 60 -5.48 2.12 11.75
C ASN A 60 -6.73 2.81 12.28
N ASP A 61 -7.20 3.78 11.51
CA ASP A 61 -8.47 4.50 11.61
C ASP A 61 -9.46 4.09 10.50
N SER A 62 -8.95 3.40 9.47
CA SER A 62 -9.70 2.90 8.33
C SER A 62 -9.72 1.36 8.27
N PRO A 63 -10.78 0.73 7.72
CA PRO A 63 -10.83 -0.72 7.54
C PRO A 63 -9.65 -1.26 6.73
N ILE A 64 -9.13 -2.41 7.13
CA ILE A 64 -8.11 -3.16 6.38
C ILE A 64 -8.81 -4.12 5.42
N GLU A 65 -8.41 -4.05 4.15
CA GLU A 65 -8.94 -4.87 3.07
C GLU A 65 -8.07 -6.11 2.88
N ASN A 66 -8.68 -7.28 3.01
CA ASN A 66 -8.02 -8.56 2.85
C ASN A 66 -8.05 -8.99 1.37
N SER A 67 -7.11 -9.85 1.00
CA SER A 67 -7.12 -10.50 -0.31
C SER A 67 -7.52 -11.97 -0.17
N ASP A 68 -8.38 -12.43 -1.06
CA ASP A 68 -8.80 -13.83 -1.11
C ASP A 68 -7.73 -14.76 -1.74
N VAL A 69 -6.70 -14.20 -2.38
CA VAL A 69 -5.68 -14.98 -3.12
C VAL A 69 -4.32 -15.04 -2.43
N VAL A 70 -4.03 -14.10 -1.54
CA VAL A 70 -2.75 -14.04 -0.80
C VAL A 70 -2.95 -13.37 0.54
N LEU A 71 -2.26 -13.87 1.57
CA LEU A 71 -2.25 -13.21 2.87
C LEU A 71 -1.32 -12.00 2.82
N LEU A 72 -1.90 -10.81 2.73
CA LEU A 72 -1.15 -9.55 2.72
C LEU A 72 -0.75 -9.17 4.14
N ALA A 73 0.48 -8.65 4.30
CA ALA A 73 0.95 -8.06 5.56
C ALA A 73 0.77 -8.94 6.81
N SER A 74 0.93 -10.28 6.68
CA SER A 74 0.67 -11.26 7.75
C SER A 74 1.43 -11.02 9.05
N THR A 75 2.53 -10.26 8.99
CA THR A 75 3.37 -9.93 10.15
C THR A 75 2.83 -8.77 10.98
N TRP A 76 1.81 -8.06 10.49
CA TRP A 76 1.19 -6.94 11.18
C TRP A 76 -0.10 -7.37 11.88
N SER A 77 -0.34 -6.78 13.04
CA SER A 77 -1.66 -6.74 13.66
C SER A 77 -2.22 -5.32 13.60
N TRP A 78 -3.53 -5.21 13.52
CA TRP A 78 -4.23 -3.93 13.40
C TRP A 78 -5.52 -3.90 14.24
N LEU A 79 -6.09 -2.71 14.37
CA LEU A 79 -7.38 -2.48 15.03
C LEU A 79 -8.50 -2.92 14.08
N LYS A 80 -9.39 -3.80 14.53
CA LYS A 80 -10.44 -4.40 13.71
C LYS A 80 -11.62 -3.45 13.56
N LEU A 81 -11.69 -2.77 12.43
CA LEU A 81 -12.78 -1.85 12.09
C LEU A 81 -13.79 -2.52 11.16
N LEU A 82 -15.07 -2.16 11.28
CA LEU A 82 -16.12 -2.70 10.42
C LEU A 82 -16.10 -1.98 9.06
N PRO A 83 -16.21 -2.71 7.93
CA PRO A 83 -16.15 -2.11 6.58
C PRO A 83 -17.26 -1.11 6.24
N LYS A 84 -18.33 -1.05 7.04
CA LYS A 84 -19.54 -0.22 6.81
C LYS A 84 -19.69 0.94 7.80
N ALA A 85 -18.72 1.15 8.68
CA ALA A 85 -18.75 2.28 9.60
C ALA A 85 -18.55 3.59 8.81
N THR A 86 -19.29 4.63 9.18
CA THR A 86 -18.96 5.99 8.73
C THR A 86 -17.55 6.37 9.24
N ASN A 87 -16.91 7.37 8.64
CA ASN A 87 -15.57 7.80 9.08
C ASN A 87 -15.54 8.17 10.59
N GLU A 88 -16.61 8.77 11.11
CA GLU A 88 -16.72 9.13 12.52
C GLU A 88 -16.86 7.89 13.42
N GLU A 89 -17.77 6.97 13.09
CA GLU A 89 -17.94 5.71 13.81
C GLU A 89 -16.66 4.85 13.77
N ALA A 90 -16.00 4.77 12.62
CA ALA A 90 -14.75 4.03 12.46
C ALA A 90 -13.66 4.60 13.39
N LYS A 91 -13.57 5.93 13.49
CA LYS A 91 -12.63 6.62 14.37
C LYS A 91 -12.96 6.41 15.85
N GLU A 92 -14.23 6.45 16.25
CA GLU A 92 -14.65 6.15 17.62
C GLU A 92 -14.29 4.72 18.03
N VAL A 93 -14.60 3.74 17.17
CA VAL A 93 -14.24 2.33 17.40
C VAL A 93 -12.73 2.16 17.45
N ALA A 94 -11.98 2.81 16.56
CA ALA A 94 -10.52 2.75 16.55
C ALA A 94 -9.91 3.30 17.85
N ASN A 95 -10.41 4.44 18.34
CA ASN A 95 -9.96 5.05 19.60
C ASN A 95 -10.31 4.18 20.82
N TYR A 96 -11.49 3.56 20.83
CA TYR A 96 -11.86 2.58 21.85
C TYR A 96 -10.93 1.36 21.85
N GLN A 97 -10.61 0.83 20.67
CA GLN A 97 -9.71 -0.32 20.55
C GLN A 97 -8.26 0.03 20.90
N LEU A 98 -7.78 1.22 20.56
CA LEU A 98 -6.50 1.73 21.02
C LEU A 98 -6.44 1.82 22.55
N SER A 99 -7.51 2.32 23.17
CA SER A 99 -7.63 2.35 24.64
C SER A 99 -7.61 0.94 25.25
N CYS A 100 -8.26 -0.03 24.61
CA CYS A 100 -8.22 -1.43 25.03
C CYS A 100 -6.83 -2.05 24.89
N LEU A 101 -6.11 -1.74 23.81
CA LEU A 101 -4.72 -2.16 23.61
C LEU A 101 -3.82 -1.58 24.71
N LEU A 102 -3.94 -0.28 24.98
CA LEU A 102 -3.21 0.42 26.03
C LEU A 102 -3.47 -0.21 27.41
N ARG A 103 -4.75 -0.45 27.75
CA ARG A 103 -5.11 -1.13 29.00
C ARG A 103 -4.48 -2.52 29.08
N SER A 104 -4.52 -3.29 28.00
CA SER A 104 -3.98 -4.67 27.97
C SER A 104 -2.46 -4.69 28.24
N ILE A 105 -1.70 -3.75 27.66
CA ILE A 105 -0.25 -3.68 27.91
C ILE A 105 0.08 -3.10 29.29
N GLN A 106 -0.79 -2.26 29.86
CA GLN A 106 -0.65 -1.74 31.22
C GLN A 106 -0.91 -2.82 32.28
N GLU A 107 -1.95 -3.62 32.09
CA GLU A 107 -2.30 -4.74 32.98
C GLU A 107 -1.29 -5.90 32.87
N ASN A 108 -0.69 -6.09 31.69
CA ASN A 108 0.37 -7.07 31.48
C ASN A 108 1.60 -6.44 30.79
N PRO A 109 2.49 -5.79 31.56
CA PRO A 109 3.67 -5.12 31.02
C PRO A 109 4.62 -6.03 30.23
N GLN A 110 4.56 -7.35 30.43
CA GLN A 110 5.38 -8.30 29.64
C GLN A 110 5.03 -8.27 28.16
N LEU A 111 3.79 -7.92 27.80
CA LEU A 111 3.36 -7.78 26.41
C LEU A 111 4.14 -6.68 25.68
N SER A 112 4.53 -5.61 26.39
CA SER A 112 5.32 -4.53 25.79
C SER A 112 6.65 -5.05 25.23
N ASN A 113 7.27 -6.04 25.87
CA ASN A 113 8.53 -6.65 25.40
C ASN A 113 8.40 -7.45 24.11
N TYR A 114 7.19 -7.75 23.63
CA TYR A 114 7.00 -8.34 22.31
C TYR A 114 6.94 -7.28 21.21
N ILE A 115 6.61 -6.03 21.54
CA ILE A 115 6.46 -4.94 20.57
C ILE A 115 7.83 -4.54 20.02
N GLN A 116 7.99 -4.67 18.71
CA GLN A 116 9.21 -4.33 17.97
C GLN A 116 9.00 -3.13 17.05
N GLU A 117 7.85 -3.06 16.40
CA GLU A 117 7.53 -2.06 15.40
C GLU A 117 6.11 -1.52 15.60
N VAL A 118 5.98 -0.20 15.58
CA VAL A 118 4.69 0.48 15.66
C VAL A 118 4.60 1.49 14.53
N ARG A 119 3.47 1.48 13.82
CA ARG A 119 3.12 2.52 12.86
C ARG A 119 1.94 3.31 13.39
N LEU A 120 2.18 4.60 13.66
CA LEU A 120 1.16 5.53 14.15
C LEU A 120 0.26 6.02 13.01
N ASN A 121 -0.86 6.62 13.38
CA ASN A 121 -1.81 7.17 12.43
C ASN A 121 -2.36 8.51 12.94
N TRP A 122 -2.34 9.48 12.04
CA TRP A 122 -2.67 10.88 12.30
C TRP A 122 -4.12 11.13 12.73
N ASP A 123 -5.05 10.22 12.41
CA ASP A 123 -6.48 10.42 12.62
C ASP A 123 -6.98 9.87 13.97
N LEU A 124 -6.15 9.10 14.68
CA LEU A 124 -6.48 8.56 16.01
C LEU A 124 -6.26 9.60 17.12
N ASP A 125 -6.90 9.41 18.26
CA ASP A 125 -6.79 10.27 19.43
C ASP A 125 -5.33 10.45 19.87
N ILE A 126 -4.86 11.70 19.82
CA ILE A 126 -3.45 12.03 20.02
C ILE A 126 -2.98 11.74 21.44
N GLU A 127 -3.81 12.01 22.44
CA GLU A 127 -3.45 11.81 23.85
C GLU A 127 -3.32 10.33 24.20
N THR A 128 -4.22 9.49 23.69
CA THR A 128 -4.15 8.04 23.85
C THR A 128 -2.92 7.48 23.12
N GLN A 129 -2.64 7.95 21.89
CA GLN A 129 -1.44 7.56 21.17
C GLN A 129 -0.15 7.98 21.92
N LYS A 130 -0.10 9.19 22.47
CA LYS A 130 1.05 9.68 23.27
C LYS A 130 1.26 8.83 24.51
N THR A 131 0.18 8.49 25.21
CA THR A 131 0.22 7.62 26.39
C THR A 131 0.72 6.22 26.01
N PHE A 132 0.25 5.68 24.89
CA PHE A 132 0.72 4.41 24.34
C PHE A 132 2.21 4.46 23.98
N VAL A 133 2.65 5.47 23.23
CA VAL A 133 4.07 5.66 22.84
C VAL A 133 4.96 5.78 24.08
N SER A 134 4.58 6.63 25.05
CA SER A 134 5.32 6.79 26.30
C SER A 134 5.43 5.48 27.08
N PHE A 135 4.35 4.69 27.12
CA PHE A 135 4.37 3.39 27.79
C PHE A 135 5.33 2.40 27.10
N ILE A 136 5.26 2.26 25.78
CA ILE A 136 6.11 1.30 25.06
C ILE A 136 7.58 1.73 25.04
N THR A 137 7.89 3.02 24.95
CA THR A 137 9.28 3.52 25.02
C THR A 137 9.85 3.42 26.43
N LYS A 138 9.01 3.38 27.46
CA LYS A 138 9.41 3.17 28.85
C LYS A 138 9.67 1.70 29.18
N TYR A 139 8.84 0.78 28.70
CA TYR A 139 8.84 -0.62 29.16
C TYR A 139 9.31 -1.66 28.12
N SER A 140 9.22 -1.38 26.81
CA SER A 140 9.63 -2.35 25.79
C SER A 140 11.14 -2.31 25.54
N LYS A 141 11.81 -3.42 25.84
CA LYS A 141 13.22 -3.63 25.47
C LYS A 141 13.39 -3.97 23.99
N SER A 142 12.35 -4.48 23.35
CA SER A 142 12.37 -4.98 21.98
C SER A 142 12.02 -3.93 20.94
N LEU A 143 11.48 -2.78 21.37
CA LEU A 143 11.06 -1.72 20.47
C LEU A 143 12.25 -1.17 19.68
N LYS A 144 12.14 -1.24 18.36
CA LYS A 144 13.15 -0.78 17.40
C LYS A 144 12.66 0.35 16.52
N ILE A 145 11.39 0.30 16.13
CA ILE A 145 10.83 1.22 15.13
C ILE A 145 9.52 1.80 15.64
N ILE A 146 9.45 3.12 15.65
CA ILE A 146 8.21 3.89 15.64
C ILE A 146 8.22 4.67 14.32
N GLU A 147 7.19 4.48 13.50
CA GLU A 147 7.02 5.19 12.23
C GLU A 147 5.78 6.08 12.23
N ASN A 148 5.80 7.05 11.34
CA ASN A 148 4.68 7.95 11.04
C ASN A 148 4.37 8.87 12.22
N VAL A 149 5.41 9.35 12.90
CA VAL A 149 5.28 10.39 13.93
C VAL A 149 5.04 11.72 13.22
N THR A 150 3.79 12.19 13.28
CA THR A 150 3.34 13.39 12.55
C THR A 150 3.11 14.60 13.45
N ASP A 151 3.25 14.44 14.77
CA ASP A 151 3.02 15.51 15.73
C ASP A 151 4.27 15.75 16.62
N PRO A 152 4.75 16.99 16.78
CA PRO A 152 5.88 17.34 17.65
C PRO A 152 5.72 16.94 19.12
N GLU A 153 4.50 16.79 19.62
CA GLU A 153 4.26 16.42 21.02
C GLU A 153 4.74 15.01 21.37
N PHE A 154 4.93 14.13 20.37
CA PHE A 154 5.51 12.80 20.57
C PHE A 154 7.01 12.85 20.90
N ASP A 155 7.73 13.93 20.55
CA ASP A 155 9.17 14.03 20.77
C ASP A 155 9.52 13.83 22.24
N PHE A 156 8.73 14.42 23.15
CA PHE A 156 8.87 14.27 24.60
C PHE A 156 8.62 12.81 25.06
N ALA A 157 7.56 12.19 24.56
CA ALA A 157 7.21 10.81 24.89
C ALA A 157 8.27 9.79 24.42
N ILE A 158 9.05 10.14 23.39
CA ILE A 158 10.13 9.32 22.88
C ILE A 158 11.45 9.63 23.60
N GLU A 159 11.82 10.90 23.80
CA GLU A 159 13.14 11.27 24.29
C GLU A 159 13.35 11.03 25.80
N GLU A 160 12.30 11.13 26.62
CA GLU A 160 12.43 11.08 28.08
C GLU A 160 12.48 9.66 28.66
N ASN A 161 12.17 8.65 27.83
CA ASN A 161 11.96 7.28 28.29
C ASN A 161 13.18 6.37 28.12
N PHE A 162 13.31 5.39 29.02
CA PHE A 162 14.53 4.61 29.24
C PHE A 162 15.01 3.79 28.02
N HIS A 163 14.10 3.28 27.19
CA HIS A 163 14.45 2.44 26.04
C HIS A 163 14.56 3.20 24.72
N ASN A 164 14.59 4.54 24.74
CA ASN A 164 14.75 5.33 23.51
C ASN A 164 16.03 4.98 22.74
N SER A 165 17.10 4.57 23.43
CA SER A 165 18.38 4.21 22.82
C SER A 165 18.30 2.95 21.94
N ASN A 166 17.30 2.09 22.17
CA ASN A 166 17.06 0.90 21.37
C ASN A 166 16.46 1.21 20.00
N LEU A 167 15.79 2.36 19.86
CA LEU A 167 15.14 2.79 18.64
C LEU A 167 16.18 3.08 17.55
N ILE A 168 16.06 2.37 16.44
CA ILE A 168 16.82 2.59 15.21
C ILE A 168 16.08 3.55 14.26
N SER A 169 14.82 3.89 14.55
CA SER A 169 14.08 4.91 13.81
C SER A 169 14.19 6.30 14.43
N LEU A 170 14.17 7.31 13.56
CA LEU A 170 14.05 8.72 13.90
C LEU A 170 13.12 9.38 12.90
N ASP A 171 11.92 9.71 13.35
CA ASP A 171 10.99 10.57 12.63
C ASP A 171 11.09 11.97 13.27
N LEU A 172 11.40 12.99 12.46
CA LEU A 172 11.29 14.40 12.87
C LEU A 172 9.93 14.91 12.40
N PRO A 173 8.93 15.06 13.29
CA PRO A 173 7.59 15.47 12.87
C PRO A 173 7.57 16.87 12.23
N PRO A 174 6.61 17.15 11.33
CA PRO A 174 6.42 18.48 10.78
C PRO A 174 5.98 19.47 11.87
N PRO A 175 6.10 20.79 11.63
CA PRO A 175 5.62 21.81 12.57
C PRO A 175 4.11 21.79 12.78
N SER A 176 3.36 21.27 11.82
CA SER A 176 1.91 21.20 11.81
C SER A 176 1.44 20.04 10.94
N THR A 177 0.23 19.52 11.17
CA THR A 177 -0.34 18.43 10.38
C THR A 177 -0.39 18.77 8.89
N LEU A 178 -0.92 19.94 8.54
CA LEU A 178 -0.96 20.46 7.18
C LEU A 178 0.18 21.46 6.94
N PRO A 179 0.69 21.61 5.69
CA PRO A 179 1.70 22.62 5.38
C PRO A 179 1.27 24.02 5.82
N SER A 180 2.13 24.71 6.57
CA SER A 180 1.82 26.02 7.14
C SER A 180 2.86 27.08 6.76
N LEU A 181 2.40 28.31 6.56
CA LEU A 181 3.26 29.49 6.39
C LEU A 181 3.74 30.03 7.74
N ASP A 182 2.97 29.82 8.81
CA ASP A 182 3.28 30.28 10.16
C ASP A 182 3.70 29.08 11.02
N ILE A 183 4.99 29.02 11.35
CA ILE A 183 5.58 27.98 12.20
C ILE A 183 5.75 28.52 13.62
N ASP A 184 5.36 27.74 14.63
CA ASP A 184 5.57 28.06 16.05
C ASP A 184 7.06 28.37 16.32
N GLN A 185 7.33 29.46 17.03
CA GLN A 185 8.68 29.90 17.37
C GLN A 185 9.45 28.84 18.18
N ASN A 186 8.76 27.98 18.93
CA ASN A 186 9.34 26.91 19.73
C ASN A 186 9.62 25.64 18.92
N TYR A 187 9.09 25.50 17.70
CA TYR A 187 9.28 24.28 16.89
C TYR A 187 10.76 24.01 16.63
N LEU A 188 11.51 25.00 16.12
CA LEU A 188 12.92 24.82 15.78
C LEU A 188 13.81 24.52 17.01
N PRO A 189 13.69 25.25 18.15
CA PRO A 189 14.36 24.88 19.39
C PRO A 189 14.03 23.46 19.87
N ASN A 190 12.76 23.04 19.82
CA ASN A 190 12.34 21.71 20.24
C ASN A 190 12.91 20.63 19.31
N ALA A 191 12.81 20.83 17.99
CA ALA A 191 13.40 19.95 16.99
C ALA A 191 14.92 19.81 17.18
N GLN A 192 15.63 20.92 17.43
CA GLN A 192 17.06 20.89 17.72
C GLN A 192 17.36 20.06 18.97
N ARG A 193 16.62 20.27 20.06
CA ARG A 193 16.79 19.51 21.31
C ARG A 193 16.56 18.01 21.09
N TYR A 194 15.48 17.65 20.42
CA TYR A 194 15.13 16.27 20.10
C TYR A 194 16.22 15.60 19.26
N LEU A 195 16.67 16.26 18.19
CA LEU A 195 17.71 15.74 17.31
C LEU A 195 19.05 15.60 18.04
N ILE A 196 19.45 16.54 18.90
CA ILE A 196 20.69 16.41 19.68
C ILE A 196 20.66 15.16 20.58
N LYS A 197 19.51 14.83 21.16
CA LYS A 197 19.35 13.65 22.02
C LYS A 197 19.26 12.34 21.22
N ARG A 198 18.58 12.35 20.07
CA ARG A 198 18.23 11.14 19.31
C ARG A 198 19.16 10.80 18.17
N LEU A 199 19.79 11.78 17.54
CA LEU A 199 20.64 11.58 16.37
C LEU A 199 21.99 10.96 16.77
N ASN A 200 22.06 9.63 16.74
CA ASN A 200 23.25 8.85 17.04
C ASN A 200 23.51 7.79 15.97
N THR A 201 24.59 7.01 16.11
CA THR A 201 25.01 6.01 15.11
C THR A 201 24.11 4.78 15.02
N ASN A 202 23.19 4.57 15.97
CA ASN A 202 22.22 3.48 15.94
C ASN A 202 21.04 3.77 15.00
N ILE A 203 20.82 5.02 14.62
CA ILE A 203 19.72 5.40 13.72
C ILE A 203 20.00 4.86 12.31
N LYS A 204 19.09 4.02 11.81
CA LYS A 204 19.13 3.41 10.47
C LYS A 204 17.91 3.72 9.63
N VAL A 205 16.80 4.11 10.25
CA VAL A 205 15.55 4.51 9.58
C VAL A 205 15.27 5.97 9.93
N MET A 206 15.08 6.81 8.92
CA MET A 206 14.90 8.24 9.14
C MET A 206 13.76 8.80 8.29
N THR A 207 12.84 9.52 8.92
CA THR A 207 11.82 10.33 8.23
C THR A 207 12.03 11.80 8.54
N LEU A 208 12.15 12.63 7.50
CA LEU A 208 12.26 14.08 7.62
C LEU A 208 11.14 14.80 6.87
N PHE A 209 10.61 15.86 7.46
CA PHE A 209 9.61 16.76 6.87
C PHE A 209 10.20 18.12 6.44
N MET A 210 11.52 18.25 6.57
CA MET A 210 12.32 19.42 6.21
C MET A 210 13.45 19.00 5.25
N ASP A 211 13.86 19.91 4.35
CA ASP A 211 15.02 19.69 3.48
C ASP A 211 16.27 19.35 4.33
N PRO A 212 16.92 18.18 4.11
CA PRO A 212 18.11 17.79 4.86
C PRO A 212 19.24 18.82 4.81
N LEU A 213 19.42 19.51 3.67
CA LEU A 213 20.47 20.53 3.54
C LEU A 213 20.15 21.77 4.39
N LEU A 214 18.88 22.14 4.53
CA LEU A 214 18.48 23.22 5.43
C LEU A 214 18.61 22.81 6.90
N LEU A 215 18.07 21.64 7.24
CA LEU A 215 18.07 21.08 8.60
C LEU A 215 19.50 20.94 9.12
N PHE A 216 20.36 20.26 8.37
CA PHE A 216 21.68 19.88 8.88
C PHE A 216 22.73 20.98 8.83
N ASN A 217 22.47 22.08 8.11
CA ASN A 217 23.35 23.25 8.15
C ASN A 217 22.97 24.24 9.27
N ASN A 218 21.66 24.35 9.59
CA ASN A 218 21.13 25.45 10.39
C ASN A 218 20.45 25.04 11.71
N VAL A 219 20.01 23.78 11.86
CA VAL A 219 19.35 23.30 13.09
C VAL A 219 20.28 22.41 13.91
N VAL A 220 20.76 21.31 13.33
CA VAL A 220 21.68 20.38 14.01
C VAL A 220 22.75 19.91 13.04
N ARG A 221 24.02 19.87 13.45
CA ARG A 221 25.10 19.41 12.58
C ARG A 221 25.53 17.99 12.97
N PRO A 222 25.41 16.99 12.07
CA PRO A 222 25.93 15.68 12.36
C PRO A 222 27.46 15.72 12.42
N LEU A 223 28.04 15.04 13.42
CA LEU A 223 29.50 15.01 13.63
C LEU A 223 30.21 14.15 12.58
N LYS A 224 29.51 13.16 12.04
CA LYS A 224 29.96 12.22 11.00
C LYS A 224 28.84 12.04 9.98
N LYS A 225 29.16 11.48 8.81
CA LYS A 225 28.13 11.09 7.86
C LYS A 225 27.14 10.12 8.50
N LEU A 226 25.87 10.30 8.20
CA LEU A 226 24.78 9.49 8.71
C LEU A 226 24.70 8.17 7.93
N GLU A 227 24.76 7.08 8.67
CA GLU A 227 24.71 5.72 8.13
C GLU A 227 23.26 5.21 8.08
N ILE A 228 22.44 5.82 7.22
CA ILE A 228 21.01 5.53 7.10
C ILE A 228 20.77 4.46 6.04
N ASP A 229 19.98 3.43 6.39
CA ASP A 229 19.59 2.35 5.49
C ASP A 229 18.27 2.65 4.77
N SER A 230 17.35 3.34 5.45
CA SER A 230 16.02 3.69 4.93
C SER A 230 15.70 5.16 5.22
N PHE A 231 15.52 5.94 4.16
CA PHE A 231 15.24 7.36 4.25
C PHE A 231 13.90 7.72 3.61
N LYS A 232 13.07 8.44 4.37
CA LYS A 232 11.81 9.02 3.92
C LYS A 232 11.86 10.54 4.01
N MET A 233 11.52 11.21 2.94
CA MET A 233 11.44 12.66 2.89
C MET A 233 10.04 13.11 2.49
N HIS A 234 9.41 13.91 3.33
CA HIS A 234 8.24 14.68 2.97
C HIS A 234 8.70 16.06 2.52
N CYS A 235 8.63 16.32 1.23
CA CYS A 235 8.82 17.64 0.66
C CYS A 235 7.57 18.48 0.94
N ARG A 236 7.63 19.36 1.95
CA ARG A 236 6.52 20.24 2.32
C ARG A 236 6.82 21.73 2.07
N PRO A 237 5.84 22.53 1.62
CA PRO A 237 5.97 23.98 1.44
C PRO A 237 5.93 24.77 2.77
N ASP A 238 6.45 24.22 3.86
CA ASP A 238 6.51 24.92 5.14
C ASP A 238 7.50 26.11 5.05
N THR A 239 7.11 27.27 5.59
CA THR A 239 7.95 28.48 5.57
C THR A 239 8.63 28.69 6.92
N TYR A 240 9.95 28.52 6.96
CA TYR A 240 10.73 28.65 8.20
C TYR A 240 11.19 30.10 8.44
N PRO A 241 11.59 30.46 9.68
CA PRO A 241 12.22 31.74 9.96
C PRO A 241 13.44 32.01 9.05
N PRO A 242 13.70 33.27 8.62
CA PRO A 242 14.76 33.61 7.66
C PRO A 242 16.16 33.10 8.03
N VAL A 243 16.45 32.93 9.33
CA VAL A 243 17.74 32.41 9.83
C VAL A 243 18.07 31.03 9.26
N ILE A 244 17.06 30.20 8.99
CA ILE A 244 17.24 28.85 8.43
C ILE A 244 17.69 28.88 6.96
N TYR A 245 17.37 29.95 6.24
CA TYR A 245 17.76 30.11 4.84
C TYR A 245 19.09 30.86 4.66
N ASN A 246 19.79 31.15 5.76
CA ASN A 246 21.06 31.85 5.69
C ASN A 246 22.14 31.00 5.01
N ARG A 247 22.46 31.34 3.76
CA ARG A 247 23.44 30.63 2.94
C ARG A 247 24.88 30.76 3.44
N GLN A 248 25.19 31.72 4.30
CA GLN A 248 26.53 31.88 4.88
C GLN A 248 26.89 30.75 5.85
N ASN A 249 25.90 30.02 6.37
CA ASN A 249 26.09 28.92 7.32
C ASN A 249 26.22 27.54 6.64
N LEU A 250 26.25 27.47 5.31
CA LEU A 250 26.29 26.22 4.57
C LEU A 250 27.67 25.56 4.66
N LYS A 251 27.75 24.48 5.43
CA LYS A 251 28.89 23.54 5.43
C LYS A 251 28.66 22.40 4.44
N PHE A 252 27.43 21.93 4.33
CA PHE A 252 27.01 20.86 3.42
C PHE A 252 26.37 21.45 2.17
N SER A 253 26.83 21.01 1.01
CA SER A 253 26.34 21.46 -0.30
C SER A 253 25.56 20.37 -1.02
N LYS A 254 25.81 19.11 -0.67
CA LYS A 254 25.19 17.91 -1.23
C LYS A 254 24.67 16.97 -0.16
N LEU A 255 23.68 16.16 -0.52
CA LEU A 255 23.19 15.07 0.33
C LEU A 255 24.29 14.05 0.64
N SER A 256 25.22 13.80 -0.28
CA SER A 256 26.40 12.97 -0.06
C SER A 256 27.33 13.48 1.03
N ASP A 257 27.26 14.77 1.39
CA ASP A 257 28.07 15.34 2.46
C ASP A 257 27.49 14.98 3.85
N ILE A 258 26.17 14.72 3.89
CA ILE A 258 25.40 14.39 5.09
C ILE A 258 25.26 12.88 5.27
N PHE A 259 24.91 12.16 4.20
CA PHE A 259 24.59 10.74 4.23
C PHE A 259 25.71 9.90 3.62
N ASP A 260 25.93 8.69 4.16
CA ASP A 260 26.75 7.69 3.49
C ASP A 260 25.99 7.09 2.31
N THR A 261 26.46 7.39 1.09
CA THR A 261 25.82 6.95 -0.16
C THR A 261 25.87 5.44 -0.37
N LYS A 262 26.72 4.71 0.38
CA LYS A 262 26.86 3.26 0.25
C LYS A 262 25.83 2.48 1.06
N LEU A 263 25.20 3.08 2.07
CA LEU A 263 24.35 2.36 3.01
C LEU A 263 22.86 2.48 2.69
N LEU A 264 22.46 3.56 2.04
CA LEU A 264 21.05 3.80 1.73
C LEU A 264 20.52 2.77 0.73
N LYS A 265 19.51 1.99 1.16
CA LYS A 265 18.83 0.95 0.37
C LYS A 265 17.39 1.31 0.04
N THR A 266 16.72 2.04 0.92
CA THR A 266 15.31 2.42 0.73
C THR A 266 15.20 3.94 0.67
N LEU A 267 14.58 4.45 -0.39
CA LEU A 267 14.27 5.86 -0.58
C LEU A 267 12.77 6.04 -0.79
N THR A 268 12.13 6.80 0.09
CA THR A 268 10.75 7.26 -0.09
C THR A 268 10.71 8.77 -0.18
N ILE A 269 10.16 9.33 -1.26
CA ILE A 269 9.96 10.78 -1.42
C ILE A 269 8.46 11.02 -1.60
N ILE A 270 7.89 11.83 -0.73
CA ILE A 270 6.49 12.25 -0.77
C ILE A 270 6.48 13.76 -0.97
N SER A 271 5.84 14.22 -2.04
CA SER A 271 5.79 15.65 -2.35
C SER A 271 4.40 16.24 -2.11
N TRP A 272 4.36 17.31 -1.31
CA TRP A 272 3.16 18.13 -1.05
C TRP A 272 3.11 19.38 -1.92
N TYR A 273 3.96 19.44 -2.94
CA TYR A 273 4.02 20.58 -3.83
C TYR A 273 3.23 20.31 -5.09
N ASP A 274 2.37 21.28 -5.44
CA ASP A 274 1.64 21.28 -6.70
C ASP A 274 2.55 21.59 -7.91
N HIS A 275 3.73 22.17 -7.67
CA HIS A 275 4.70 22.54 -8.68
C HIS A 275 6.14 22.47 -8.17
N ILE A 276 7.10 22.30 -9.08
CA ILE A 276 8.53 22.33 -8.76
C ILE A 276 8.89 23.77 -8.34
N SER A 277 9.12 24.00 -7.04
CA SER A 277 9.59 25.30 -6.54
C SER A 277 11.07 25.48 -6.90
N PRO A 278 11.44 26.54 -7.65
CA PRO A 278 12.80 26.77 -8.11
C PRO A 278 13.75 27.25 -7.01
N ASP A 279 13.24 27.74 -5.86
CA ASP A 279 14.04 28.35 -4.80
C ASP A 279 14.67 27.35 -3.82
N ARG A 280 14.52 26.05 -4.06
CA ARG A 280 15.01 25.03 -3.13
C ARG A 280 16.50 24.77 -3.25
N ILE A 281 17.13 24.60 -2.10
CA ILE A 281 18.54 24.22 -2.00
C ILE A 281 18.73 22.77 -2.45
N TYR A 282 17.86 21.87 -1.99
CA TYR A 282 17.85 20.49 -2.45
C TYR A 282 17.46 20.35 -3.93
N LYS A 283 18.24 19.55 -4.66
CA LYS A 283 18.01 19.18 -6.05
C LYS A 283 17.77 17.68 -6.14
N PHE A 284 16.64 17.28 -6.73
CA PHE A 284 16.27 15.87 -6.91
C PHE A 284 17.36 15.01 -7.54
N ASP A 285 18.13 15.58 -8.46
CA ASP A 285 19.20 14.88 -9.19
C ASP A 285 20.29 14.31 -8.27
N GLN A 286 20.43 14.83 -7.05
CA GLN A 286 21.44 14.34 -6.09
C GLN A 286 21.18 12.90 -5.63
N TRP A 287 19.95 12.40 -5.72
CA TRP A 287 19.66 11.00 -5.39
C TRP A 287 20.33 10.00 -6.34
N SER A 288 20.74 10.45 -7.54
CA SER A 288 21.50 9.62 -8.47
C SER A 288 22.89 9.20 -7.95
N GLU A 289 23.40 9.88 -6.91
CA GLU A 289 24.68 9.52 -6.25
C GLU A 289 24.54 8.28 -5.32
N PHE A 290 23.32 7.77 -5.09
CA PHE A 290 23.02 6.65 -4.17
C PHE A 290 22.78 5.35 -4.94
N HIS A 291 23.86 4.70 -5.37
CA HIS A 291 23.79 3.53 -6.28
C HIS A 291 23.26 2.23 -5.68
N ASN A 292 23.19 2.12 -4.34
CA ASN A 292 22.80 0.91 -3.62
C ASN A 292 21.30 0.83 -3.29
N LEU A 293 20.49 1.74 -3.86
CA LEU A 293 19.04 1.71 -3.69
C LEU A 293 18.45 0.40 -4.25
N GLU A 294 17.68 -0.27 -3.40
CA GLU A 294 16.93 -1.50 -3.70
C GLU A 294 15.41 -1.24 -3.73
N ASP A 295 14.94 -0.19 -3.05
CA ASP A 295 13.53 0.19 -2.98
C ASP A 295 13.36 1.69 -3.15
N ILE A 296 12.64 2.10 -4.19
CA ILE A 296 12.34 3.49 -4.49
C ILE A 296 10.82 3.67 -4.53
N THR A 297 10.34 4.60 -3.71
CA THR A 297 8.93 5.02 -3.68
C THR A 297 8.85 6.52 -3.89
N LEU A 298 8.28 6.95 -5.01
CA LEU A 298 7.99 8.36 -5.30
C LEU A 298 6.47 8.55 -5.28
N ILE A 299 5.97 9.43 -4.41
CA ILE A 299 4.54 9.71 -4.24
C ILE A 299 4.28 11.20 -4.43
N ALA A 300 3.28 11.52 -5.25
CA ALA A 300 2.89 12.88 -5.58
C ALA A 300 4.06 13.76 -6.09
N VAL A 301 5.10 13.14 -6.64
CA VAL A 301 6.25 13.85 -7.23
C VAL A 301 5.88 14.34 -8.62
N THR A 302 6.35 15.52 -9.02
CA THR A 302 6.15 16.00 -10.40
C THR A 302 6.92 15.10 -11.38
N TYR A 303 6.22 14.55 -12.37
CA TYR A 303 6.86 13.68 -13.37
C TYR A 303 7.94 14.41 -14.16
N ASN A 304 9.16 13.89 -14.12
CA ASN A 304 10.27 14.35 -14.96
C ASN A 304 11.01 13.15 -15.56
N ASP A 305 10.76 12.89 -16.84
CA ASP A 305 11.24 11.70 -17.54
C ASP A 305 12.76 11.54 -17.45
N LYS A 306 13.52 12.63 -17.64
CA LYS A 306 14.99 12.62 -17.62
C LYS A 306 15.58 12.44 -16.23
N LYS A 307 15.01 13.09 -15.21
CA LYS A 307 15.55 13.04 -13.84
C LYS A 307 15.29 11.68 -13.20
N ILE A 308 14.08 11.15 -13.41
CA ILE A 308 13.69 9.85 -12.86
C ILE A 308 14.46 8.73 -13.58
N SER A 309 14.57 8.75 -14.91
CA SER A 309 15.39 7.76 -15.64
C SER A 309 16.85 7.77 -15.18
N THR A 310 17.46 8.95 -15.06
CA THR A 310 18.83 9.09 -14.49
C THR A 310 18.96 8.46 -13.11
N LEU A 311 17.97 8.63 -12.21
CA LEU A 311 17.99 7.98 -10.90
C LEU A 311 17.95 6.45 -11.06
N LEU A 312 17.00 5.92 -11.83
CA LEU A 312 16.81 4.49 -12.00
C LEU A 312 18.01 3.81 -12.68
N ASP A 313 18.59 4.44 -13.70
CA ASP A 313 19.74 3.88 -14.43
C ASP A 313 21.00 3.77 -13.56
N ASN A 314 21.09 4.58 -12.50
CA ASN A 314 22.20 4.55 -11.55
C ASN A 314 22.02 3.53 -10.40
N CYS A 315 20.88 2.85 -10.30
CA CYS A 315 20.54 1.95 -9.21
C CYS A 315 20.66 0.47 -9.63
N TYR A 316 21.81 -0.16 -9.44
CA TYR A 316 22.07 -1.51 -10.00
C TYR A 316 21.33 -2.68 -9.30
N LYS A 317 20.70 -2.43 -8.15
CA LYS A 317 20.09 -3.46 -7.29
C LYS A 317 18.60 -3.22 -7.05
N LEU A 318 17.95 -2.45 -7.91
CA LEU A 318 16.56 -2.09 -7.74
C LEU A 318 15.66 -3.34 -7.78
N LYS A 319 15.03 -3.63 -6.64
CA LYS A 319 14.07 -4.74 -6.47
C LYS A 319 12.64 -4.23 -6.42
N ARG A 320 12.43 -2.98 -6.03
CA ARG A 320 11.08 -2.45 -5.78
C ARG A 320 10.98 -1.02 -6.27
N LEU A 321 9.92 -0.75 -7.01
CA LEU A 321 9.67 0.57 -7.56
C LEU A 321 8.20 0.92 -7.46
N LYS A 322 7.89 2.06 -6.83
CA LYS A 322 6.59 2.70 -6.85
C LYS A 322 6.71 4.12 -7.39
N LEU A 323 5.97 4.41 -8.44
CA LEU A 323 5.93 5.71 -9.11
C LEU A 323 4.48 6.20 -9.16
N ASP A 324 4.14 7.06 -8.20
CA ASP A 324 2.87 7.77 -8.15
C ASP A 324 3.13 9.28 -8.27
N PHE A 325 2.54 9.90 -9.30
CA PHE A 325 2.86 11.27 -9.68
C PHE A 325 1.68 12.20 -9.45
N SER A 326 1.98 13.42 -9.01
CA SER A 326 0.99 14.49 -8.86
C SER A 326 0.64 15.12 -10.21
N TYR A 327 -0.40 15.93 -10.17
CA TYR A 327 -1.05 16.66 -11.25
C TYR A 327 -0.12 17.19 -12.37
N PRO A 328 -0.59 17.19 -13.65
CA PRO A 328 -1.80 16.49 -14.12
C PRO A 328 -1.58 14.97 -13.96
N LYS A 329 -2.66 14.18 -13.74
CA LYS A 329 -2.62 12.71 -13.66
C LYS A 329 -1.89 12.15 -14.90
N ARG A 330 -0.56 12.07 -14.85
CA ARG A 330 0.28 11.72 -15.98
C ARG A 330 0.57 10.25 -15.87
N SER A 331 -0.17 9.49 -16.65
CA SER A 331 0.18 8.13 -16.98
C SER A 331 1.39 8.13 -17.92
N MET A 332 2.37 7.30 -17.61
CA MET A 332 3.61 7.15 -18.36
C MET A 332 3.34 6.48 -19.71
N VAL A 333 3.98 6.97 -20.76
CA VAL A 333 3.97 6.34 -22.09
C VAL A 333 5.02 5.23 -22.15
N ARG A 334 4.71 4.11 -22.84
CA ARG A 334 5.61 2.95 -22.94
C ARG A 334 6.96 3.22 -23.62
N ASN A 335 7.10 4.33 -24.35
CA ASN A 335 8.35 4.72 -25.00
C ASN A 335 9.17 5.75 -24.22
N SER A 336 8.74 6.11 -23.00
CA SER A 336 9.43 7.09 -22.14
C SER A 336 10.81 6.60 -21.72
N MET A 337 11.70 7.52 -21.32
CA MET A 337 13.00 7.16 -20.77
C MET A 337 12.83 6.37 -19.48
N VAL A 338 11.90 6.78 -18.61
CA VAL A 338 11.62 6.07 -17.36
C VAL A 338 11.19 4.63 -17.61
N PHE A 339 10.27 4.38 -18.53
CA PHE A 339 9.81 3.02 -18.83
C PHE A 339 10.96 2.13 -19.33
N LYS A 340 11.82 2.67 -20.19
CA LYS A 340 13.03 1.97 -20.65
C LYS A 340 14.00 1.67 -19.50
N SER A 341 14.22 2.63 -18.61
CA SER A 341 15.07 2.43 -17.42
C SER A 341 14.51 1.35 -16.49
N ILE A 342 13.19 1.22 -16.36
CA ILE A 342 12.57 0.12 -15.58
C ILE A 342 12.93 -1.25 -16.18
N PHE A 343 12.92 -1.38 -17.51
CA PHE A 343 13.27 -2.63 -18.21
C PHE A 343 14.75 -3.03 -18.03
N ASN A 344 15.63 -2.09 -17.68
CA ASN A 344 17.01 -2.41 -17.31
C ASN A 344 17.06 -3.27 -16.03
N HIS A 345 16.03 -3.19 -15.18
CA HIS A 345 15.93 -3.91 -13.90
C HIS A 345 15.11 -5.20 -13.95
N ARG A 346 14.69 -5.65 -15.15
CA ARG A 346 13.80 -6.82 -15.34
C ARG A 346 14.25 -8.12 -14.66
N HIS A 347 15.55 -8.29 -14.43
CA HIS A 347 16.10 -9.49 -13.78
C HIS A 347 16.08 -9.44 -12.26
N HIS A 348 15.86 -8.27 -11.64
CA HIS A 348 15.94 -8.09 -10.18
C HIS A 348 14.64 -7.57 -9.58
N LEU A 349 13.81 -6.88 -10.37
CA LEU A 349 12.59 -6.26 -9.89
C LEU A 349 11.55 -7.32 -9.45
N GLN A 350 11.07 -7.16 -8.23
CA GLN A 350 10.12 -8.02 -7.51
C GLN A 350 8.76 -7.35 -7.29
N PHE A 351 8.74 -6.02 -7.23
CA PHE A 351 7.54 -5.21 -7.04
C PHE A 351 7.59 -4.00 -7.98
N LEU A 352 6.51 -3.77 -8.73
CA LEU A 352 6.37 -2.63 -9.62
C LEU A 352 4.99 -2.00 -9.45
N ASP A 353 4.93 -0.72 -9.13
CA ASP A 353 3.70 0.08 -9.03
C ASP A 353 3.87 1.35 -9.88
N ILE A 354 3.10 1.44 -10.97
CA ILE A 354 3.22 2.50 -11.98
C ILE A 354 1.87 2.88 -12.57
N LYS A 355 1.78 4.11 -13.09
CA LYS A 355 0.66 4.56 -13.93
C LYS A 355 1.07 4.55 -15.40
N LEU A 356 0.33 3.82 -16.24
CA LEU A 356 0.59 3.64 -17.68
C LEU A 356 -0.58 4.13 -18.53
N ASN A 357 -0.25 4.71 -19.69
CA ASN A 357 -1.24 4.93 -20.73
C ASN A 357 -1.56 3.58 -21.37
N LEU A 358 -2.73 3.03 -21.03
CA LEU A 358 -3.19 1.75 -21.57
C LEU A 358 -3.36 1.86 -23.08
N THR A 359 -2.98 0.78 -23.77
CA THR A 359 -2.98 0.75 -25.25
C THR A 359 -4.40 0.73 -25.81
N THR A 360 -5.32 0.08 -25.09
CA THR A 360 -6.73 -0.01 -25.46
C THR A 360 -7.60 0.46 -24.31
N LYS A 361 -8.35 1.54 -24.53
CA LYS A 361 -9.51 1.88 -23.70
C LYS A 361 -10.70 1.05 -24.16
N ILE A 362 -11.46 0.47 -23.23
CA ILE A 362 -12.63 -0.35 -23.56
C ILE A 362 -13.78 0.53 -24.09
N ILE A 363 -13.97 1.71 -23.50
CA ILE A 363 -14.97 2.69 -23.94
C ILE A 363 -14.19 3.85 -24.57
N ASN A 364 -14.53 4.23 -25.80
CA ASN A 364 -13.95 5.38 -26.49
C ASN A 364 -15.04 6.28 -27.03
N MET A 365 -14.70 7.56 -27.17
CA MET A 365 -15.47 8.53 -27.94
C MET A 365 -14.93 8.58 -29.37
N ASP A 366 -15.79 8.34 -30.36
CA ASP A 366 -15.53 8.76 -31.73
C ASP A 366 -15.86 10.24 -31.87
N ILE A 367 -14.84 11.07 -32.03
CA ILE A 367 -14.96 12.53 -32.13
C ILE A 367 -15.66 12.94 -33.44
N ARG A 368 -15.62 12.10 -34.49
CA ARG A 368 -16.20 12.44 -35.79
C ARG A 368 -17.71 12.31 -35.76
N ASP A 369 -18.19 11.22 -35.16
CA ASP A 369 -19.61 10.89 -35.12
C ASP A 369 -20.26 11.22 -33.77
N PHE A 370 -19.49 11.81 -32.83
CA PHE A 370 -19.89 12.02 -31.43
C PHE A 370 -20.55 10.76 -30.86
N GLY A 371 -19.89 9.62 -31.06
CA GLY A 371 -20.44 8.29 -30.79
C GLY A 371 -19.59 7.50 -29.81
N ILE A 372 -20.20 6.54 -29.12
CA ILE A 372 -19.51 5.62 -28.23
C ILE A 372 -19.03 4.41 -29.03
N VAL A 373 -17.76 4.10 -28.91
CA VAL A 373 -17.14 2.93 -29.54
C VAL A 373 -16.57 2.02 -28.46
N LEU A 374 -17.11 0.80 -28.39
CA LEU A 374 -16.63 -0.25 -27.50
C LEU A 374 -15.49 -1.02 -28.19
N LYS A 375 -14.32 -1.08 -27.55
CA LYS A 375 -13.14 -1.83 -28.01
C LYS A 375 -12.71 -2.83 -26.96
N ILE A 376 -13.36 -4.00 -26.97
CA ILE A 376 -13.03 -5.11 -26.06
C ILE A 376 -12.00 -6.00 -26.77
N ALA A 377 -10.73 -5.86 -26.40
CA ALA A 377 -9.60 -6.54 -27.05
C ALA A 377 -9.54 -8.06 -26.78
N CYS A 378 -10.21 -8.54 -25.72
CA CYS A 378 -10.23 -9.94 -25.35
C CYS A 378 -11.40 -10.69 -25.99
N ASN A 379 -11.13 -11.83 -26.62
CA ASN A 379 -12.14 -12.64 -27.34
C ASN A 379 -12.76 -13.77 -26.49
N CYS A 380 -12.53 -13.80 -25.18
CA CYS A 380 -13.06 -14.86 -24.32
C CYS A 380 -14.59 -14.72 -24.09
N PHE A 381 -15.24 -15.80 -23.65
CA PHE A 381 -16.68 -15.83 -23.36
C PHE A 381 -17.13 -14.74 -22.37
N LEU A 382 -16.35 -14.52 -21.30
CA LEU A 382 -16.64 -13.46 -20.32
C LEU A 382 -16.67 -12.07 -20.99
N CYS A 383 -15.64 -11.74 -21.78
CA CYS A 383 -15.53 -10.43 -22.39
C CYS A 383 -16.56 -10.20 -23.50
N GLN A 384 -16.82 -11.20 -24.34
CA GLN A 384 -17.69 -11.04 -25.52
C GLN A 384 -19.17 -11.33 -25.21
N GLU A 385 -19.49 -12.45 -24.56
CA GLU A 385 -20.89 -12.82 -24.33
C GLU A 385 -21.46 -12.15 -23.06
N ILE A 386 -20.67 -12.03 -22.00
CA ILE A 386 -21.16 -11.43 -20.75
C ILE A 386 -20.99 -9.92 -20.76
N VAL A 387 -19.77 -9.41 -20.91
CA VAL A 387 -19.52 -7.97 -20.80
C VAL A 387 -20.02 -7.20 -22.01
N HIS A 388 -19.60 -7.57 -23.22
CA HIS A 388 -20.00 -6.83 -24.42
C HIS A 388 -21.51 -6.91 -24.68
N LYS A 389 -22.06 -8.13 -24.78
CA LYS A 389 -23.50 -8.30 -25.10
C LYS A 389 -24.40 -8.06 -23.88
N LYS A 390 -24.28 -8.85 -22.82
CA LYS A 390 -25.23 -8.80 -21.70
C LYS A 390 -25.12 -7.57 -20.79
N ILE A 391 -23.96 -6.93 -20.71
CA ILE A 391 -23.79 -5.74 -19.86
C ILE A 391 -23.86 -4.49 -20.73
N PHE A 392 -22.94 -4.31 -21.68
CA PHE A 392 -22.93 -3.10 -22.49
C PHE A 392 -24.15 -3.02 -23.42
N GLN A 393 -24.41 -4.02 -24.25
CA GLN A 393 -25.52 -3.93 -25.22
C GLN A 393 -26.91 -4.15 -24.61
N ASP A 394 -27.07 -4.91 -23.52
CA ASP A 394 -28.40 -5.20 -22.96
C ASP A 394 -28.80 -4.32 -21.77
N LYS A 395 -27.82 -3.69 -21.09
CA LYS A 395 -28.04 -2.90 -19.87
C LYS A 395 -27.59 -1.44 -19.99
N ILE A 396 -26.36 -1.17 -20.42
CA ILE A 396 -25.79 0.20 -20.44
C ILE A 396 -26.23 0.97 -21.68
N LEU A 397 -26.13 0.36 -22.87
CA LEU A 397 -26.41 0.94 -24.19
C LEU A 397 -27.43 0.08 -24.98
N PRO A 398 -28.66 -0.11 -24.47
CA PRO A 398 -29.68 -0.99 -25.05
C PRO A 398 -30.29 -0.51 -26.37
N LYS A 399 -30.22 0.79 -26.68
CA LYS A 399 -30.76 1.35 -27.92
C LYS A 399 -29.67 2.03 -28.72
N SER A 400 -29.85 2.10 -30.04
CA SER A 400 -28.93 2.80 -30.94
C SER A 400 -28.75 4.29 -30.60
N GLU A 401 -29.76 4.91 -29.99
CA GLU A 401 -29.69 6.29 -29.48
C GLU A 401 -28.73 6.43 -28.30
N ASP A 402 -28.53 5.39 -27.48
CA ASP A 402 -27.61 5.43 -26.33
C ASP A 402 -26.14 5.53 -26.74
N TYR A 403 -25.82 5.16 -27.98
CA TYR A 403 -24.47 5.28 -28.52
C TYR A 403 -24.12 6.71 -28.94
N LYS A 404 -25.08 7.64 -28.96
CA LYS A 404 -24.83 9.04 -29.30
C LYS A 404 -24.42 9.84 -28.06
N ILE A 405 -23.53 10.79 -28.26
CA ILE A 405 -22.96 11.62 -27.21
C ILE A 405 -23.41 13.06 -27.45
N ASP A 406 -24.29 13.55 -26.60
CA ASP A 406 -24.79 14.93 -26.67
C ASP A 406 -23.81 15.92 -26.04
N SER A 407 -23.02 15.48 -25.04
CA SER A 407 -21.99 16.26 -24.37
C SER A 407 -20.85 15.39 -23.83
N LEU A 408 -19.70 16.01 -23.51
CA LEU A 408 -18.59 15.32 -22.83
C LEU A 408 -19.04 14.67 -21.50
N GLU A 409 -19.95 15.32 -20.78
CA GLU A 409 -20.54 14.80 -19.54
C GLU A 409 -21.30 13.48 -19.77
N THR A 410 -21.98 13.33 -20.91
CA THR A 410 -22.65 12.06 -21.28
C THR A 410 -21.65 10.93 -21.41
N TYR A 411 -20.49 11.19 -22.03
CA TYR A 411 -19.43 10.20 -22.15
C TYR A 411 -18.83 9.85 -20.78
N GLU A 412 -18.54 10.85 -19.95
CA GLU A 412 -18.00 10.64 -18.60
C GLU A 412 -18.94 9.78 -17.73
N LYS A 413 -20.26 9.98 -17.83
CA LYS A 413 -21.28 9.17 -17.15
C LYS A 413 -21.33 7.71 -17.60
N ILE A 414 -20.92 7.41 -18.84
CA ILE A 414 -20.95 6.05 -19.39
C ILE A 414 -19.61 5.35 -19.23
N ASP A 415 -18.50 6.10 -19.16
CA ASP A 415 -17.15 5.56 -19.04
C ASP A 415 -16.89 4.95 -17.65
N PHE A 416 -17.47 3.76 -17.44
CA PHE A 416 -17.41 2.98 -16.21
C PHE A 416 -15.97 2.78 -15.72
N PHE A 417 -15.03 2.55 -16.64
CA PHE A 417 -13.64 2.27 -16.27
C PHE A 417 -12.91 3.53 -15.84
N SER A 418 -13.13 4.67 -16.51
CA SER A 418 -12.61 5.96 -16.03
C SER A 418 -13.20 6.27 -14.65
N GLN A 419 -14.50 6.11 -14.45
CA GLN A 419 -15.12 6.31 -13.13
C GLN A 419 -14.55 5.35 -12.07
N LEU A 420 -14.25 4.10 -12.42
CA LEU A 420 -13.61 3.14 -11.53
C LEU A 420 -12.21 3.61 -11.12
N PHE A 421 -11.37 4.08 -12.06
CA PHE A 421 -10.04 4.61 -11.77
C PHE A 421 -10.07 5.90 -10.95
N GLU A 422 -11.16 6.67 -11.03
CA GLU A 422 -11.35 7.88 -10.23
C GLU A 422 -12.04 7.63 -8.89
N SER A 423 -12.62 6.45 -8.71
CA SER A 423 -13.20 6.03 -7.45
C SER A 423 -12.14 5.67 -6.41
N CYS A 424 -12.52 5.71 -5.14
CA CYS A 424 -11.68 5.23 -4.04
C CYS A 424 -11.94 3.75 -3.70
N LEU A 425 -12.43 2.96 -4.66
CA LEU A 425 -12.73 1.54 -4.46
C LEU A 425 -11.46 0.72 -4.19
N SER A 426 -10.43 0.88 -5.03
CA SER A 426 -9.19 0.14 -4.89
C SER A 426 -8.52 0.46 -3.54
N PRO A 427 -8.25 -0.55 -2.70
CA PRO A 427 -7.58 -0.33 -1.42
C PRO A 427 -6.20 0.32 -1.64
N TYR A 428 -5.89 1.35 -0.86
CA TYR A 428 -4.58 1.97 -0.90
C TYR A 428 -3.59 1.15 -0.08
N SER A 429 -2.43 0.89 -0.66
CA SER A 429 -1.27 0.45 0.11
C SER A 429 -0.02 1.17 -0.36
N LYS A 430 0.82 1.56 0.61
CA LYS A 430 2.19 2.03 0.32
C LYS A 430 2.96 0.97 -0.46
N ALA A 431 2.74 -0.30 -0.12
CA ALA A 431 3.24 -1.47 -0.81
C ALA A 431 2.39 -2.67 -0.37
N VAL A 432 1.60 -3.22 -1.30
CA VAL A 432 0.55 -4.22 -1.02
C VAL A 432 1.05 -5.44 -0.26
N ASP A 433 2.33 -5.78 -0.41
CA ASP A 433 2.99 -6.93 0.21
C ASP A 433 3.68 -6.64 1.56
N ARG A 434 3.83 -5.38 1.96
CA ARG A 434 4.56 -4.98 3.18
C ARG A 434 3.69 -4.37 4.26
N TYR A 435 2.68 -3.61 3.87
CA TYR A 435 1.81 -2.90 4.79
C TYR A 435 0.36 -3.33 4.57
N PRO A 436 -0.46 -3.37 5.63
CA PRO A 436 -1.90 -3.58 5.48
C PRO A 436 -2.48 -2.62 4.44
N SER A 437 -3.35 -3.14 3.57
CA SER A 437 -4.06 -2.33 2.57
C SER A 437 -5.28 -1.70 3.23
N VAL A 438 -5.35 -0.37 3.20
CA VAL A 438 -6.40 0.42 3.85
C VAL A 438 -7.45 0.86 2.84
N LYS A 439 -8.72 0.82 3.23
CA LYS A 439 -9.80 1.44 2.45
C LYS A 439 -9.84 2.94 2.77
N THR A 440 -9.44 3.78 1.84
CA THR A 440 -9.28 5.24 2.07
C THR A 440 -10.47 6.08 1.67
N GLY A 441 -11.50 5.48 1.07
CA GLY A 441 -12.73 6.18 0.69
C GLY A 441 -13.98 5.45 1.17
N PRO A 442 -15.13 6.14 1.14
CA PRO A 442 -16.39 5.54 1.56
C PRO A 442 -16.82 4.41 0.61
N ASP A 443 -16.60 4.62 -0.69
CA ASP A 443 -17.12 3.76 -1.76
C ASP A 443 -16.83 2.27 -1.52
N ASN A 444 -17.89 1.50 -1.29
CA ASN A 444 -17.91 0.06 -1.57
C ASN A 444 -18.50 -0.20 -2.97
N ILE A 445 -18.49 -1.47 -3.40
CA ILE A 445 -18.99 -1.86 -4.72
C ILE A 445 -20.43 -1.39 -4.91
N GLU A 446 -21.27 -1.56 -3.89
CA GLU A 446 -22.68 -1.19 -3.91
C GLU A 446 -22.89 0.32 -4.06
N GLU A 447 -22.12 1.15 -3.34
CA GLU A 447 -22.17 2.61 -3.41
C GLU A 447 -21.68 3.14 -4.76
N PHE A 448 -20.59 2.59 -5.28
CA PHE A 448 -20.10 2.92 -6.62
C PHE A 448 -21.15 2.59 -7.70
N LEU A 449 -21.71 1.37 -7.65
CA LEU A 449 -22.76 0.96 -8.58
C LEU A 449 -24.03 1.80 -8.44
N HIS A 450 -24.42 2.16 -7.21
CA HIS A 450 -25.57 3.02 -6.98
C HIS A 450 -25.39 4.38 -7.66
N ARG A 451 -24.22 5.02 -7.50
CA ARG A 451 -23.91 6.29 -8.19
C ARG A 451 -23.91 6.14 -9.72
N PHE A 452 -23.23 5.12 -10.24
CA PHE A 452 -23.20 4.84 -11.67
C PHE A 452 -24.61 4.60 -12.25
N ASN A 453 -25.43 3.84 -11.52
CA ASN A 453 -26.80 3.51 -11.92
C ASN A 453 -27.70 4.74 -11.95
N ILE A 454 -27.68 5.60 -10.91
CA ILE A 454 -28.50 6.83 -10.89
C ILE A 454 -28.19 7.71 -12.10
N GLN A 455 -26.90 7.96 -12.36
CA GLN A 455 -26.48 8.80 -13.48
C GLN A 455 -26.96 8.26 -14.84
N ASN A 456 -27.02 6.94 -15.00
CA ASN A 456 -27.43 6.31 -16.25
C ASN A 456 -28.95 6.07 -16.37
N ILE A 457 -29.68 5.97 -15.26
CA ILE A 457 -31.16 5.96 -15.25
C ILE A 457 -31.70 7.30 -15.75
N GLU A 458 -31.10 8.40 -15.30
CA GLU A 458 -31.48 9.75 -15.75
C GLU A 458 -31.17 9.96 -17.24
N ARG A 459 -30.10 9.32 -17.74
CA ARG A 459 -29.67 9.39 -19.14
C ARG A 459 -30.58 8.60 -20.08
N SER A 460 -30.96 7.38 -19.71
CA SER A 460 -31.69 6.47 -20.60
C SER A 460 -32.76 5.68 -19.86
N ARG A 461 -34.02 5.85 -20.29
CA ARG A 461 -35.17 5.09 -19.76
C ARG A 461 -35.09 3.58 -19.98
N PHE A 462 -34.21 3.12 -20.88
CA PHE A 462 -34.02 1.70 -21.18
C PHE A 462 -32.85 1.09 -20.41
N PHE A 463 -32.05 1.92 -19.73
CA PHE A 463 -30.96 1.47 -18.90
C PHE A 463 -31.45 0.46 -17.85
N LYS A 464 -30.68 -0.61 -17.65
CA LYS A 464 -30.91 -1.57 -16.59
C LYS A 464 -29.82 -1.44 -15.53
N PRO A 465 -30.16 -1.23 -14.26
CA PRO A 465 -29.19 -1.11 -13.18
C PRO A 465 -28.21 -2.29 -13.14
N LEU A 466 -26.93 -1.95 -12.98
CA LEU A 466 -25.86 -2.92 -12.76
C LEU A 466 -25.89 -3.42 -11.32
N ASN A 467 -25.52 -4.68 -11.13
CA ASN A 467 -25.39 -5.31 -9.82
C ASN A 467 -23.93 -5.70 -9.51
N VAL A 468 -23.70 -6.26 -8.31
CA VAL A 468 -22.36 -6.65 -7.84
C VAL A 468 -21.69 -7.67 -8.78
N GLU A 469 -22.44 -8.60 -9.36
CA GLU A 469 -21.90 -9.56 -10.33
C GLU A 469 -21.46 -8.87 -11.63
N ASP A 470 -22.21 -7.88 -12.11
CA ASP A 470 -21.82 -7.06 -13.25
C ASP A 470 -20.50 -6.32 -12.98
N PHE A 471 -20.30 -5.80 -11.75
CA PHE A 471 -19.04 -5.19 -11.35
C PHE A 471 -17.86 -6.16 -11.47
N TYR A 472 -17.97 -7.36 -10.91
CA TYR A 472 -16.90 -8.36 -11.01
C TYR A 472 -16.59 -8.71 -12.47
N ASN A 473 -17.63 -8.92 -13.30
CA ASN A 473 -17.46 -9.22 -14.71
C ASN A 473 -16.76 -8.08 -15.48
N LEU A 474 -17.16 -6.83 -15.23
CA LEU A 474 -16.52 -5.64 -15.81
C LEU A 474 -15.06 -5.50 -15.36
N PHE A 475 -14.80 -5.65 -14.06
CA PHE A 475 -13.45 -5.58 -13.50
C PHE A 475 -12.53 -6.67 -14.07
N HIS A 476 -13.01 -7.91 -14.19
CA HIS A 476 -12.25 -9.01 -14.79
C HIS A 476 -11.98 -8.79 -16.28
N CYS A 477 -12.96 -8.26 -17.01
CA CYS A 477 -12.79 -7.88 -18.41
C CYS A 477 -11.76 -6.76 -18.59
N LEU A 478 -11.70 -5.79 -17.67
CA LEU A 478 -10.65 -4.77 -17.65
C LEU A 478 -9.27 -5.41 -17.57
N VAL A 479 -9.07 -6.30 -16.59
CA VAL A 479 -7.80 -7.03 -16.41
C VAL A 479 -7.45 -7.87 -17.63
N HIS A 480 -8.43 -8.53 -18.26
CA HIS A 480 -8.21 -9.30 -19.51
C HIS A 480 -7.81 -8.41 -20.67
N CYS A 481 -8.43 -7.23 -20.82
CA CYS A 481 -8.11 -6.29 -21.89
C CYS A 481 -6.74 -5.61 -21.68
N MET A 482 -6.27 -5.52 -20.43
CA MET A 482 -4.92 -5.07 -20.10
C MET A 482 -3.82 -6.06 -20.51
N LYS A 483 -4.16 -7.27 -21.00
CA LYS A 483 -3.16 -8.29 -21.40
C LYS A 483 -2.07 -7.73 -22.32
N VAL A 484 -2.42 -6.93 -23.32
CA VAL A 484 -1.46 -6.29 -24.24
C VAL A 484 -0.48 -5.35 -23.51
N ASP A 485 -0.90 -4.73 -22.40
CA ASP A 485 -0.09 -3.88 -21.52
C ASP A 485 0.71 -4.68 -20.49
N LEU A 486 0.23 -5.86 -20.10
CA LEU A 486 0.85 -6.71 -19.09
C LEU A 486 1.88 -7.67 -19.68
N ASP A 487 1.65 -8.25 -20.87
CA ASP A 487 2.51 -9.26 -21.49
C ASP A 487 4.00 -8.86 -21.50
N PRO A 488 4.38 -7.63 -21.97
CA PRO A 488 5.79 -7.25 -22.00
C PRO A 488 6.45 -7.23 -20.62
N ILE A 489 5.70 -6.96 -19.56
CA ILE A 489 6.20 -6.95 -18.19
C ILE A 489 6.24 -8.38 -17.64
N VAL A 490 5.13 -9.11 -17.77
CA VAL A 490 4.98 -10.47 -17.22
C VAL A 490 5.98 -11.45 -17.84
N GLU A 491 6.24 -11.35 -19.14
CA GLU A 491 7.18 -12.23 -19.84
C GLU A 491 8.66 -11.91 -19.55
N ASN A 492 8.99 -10.63 -19.36
CA ASN A 492 10.39 -10.21 -19.24
C ASN A 492 10.88 -10.11 -17.80
N PHE A 493 9.98 -9.91 -16.82
CA PHE A 493 10.35 -9.65 -15.44
C PHE A 493 10.33 -10.95 -14.62
N LYS A 494 11.47 -11.65 -14.62
CA LYS A 494 11.61 -13.01 -14.06
C LYS A 494 11.36 -13.12 -12.56
N ASN A 495 11.57 -12.05 -11.80
CA ASN A 495 11.43 -12.07 -10.34
C ASN A 495 10.22 -11.29 -9.83
N LEU A 496 9.37 -10.79 -10.73
CA LEU A 496 8.21 -9.97 -10.37
C LEU A 496 7.14 -10.84 -9.69
N ASN A 497 6.78 -10.44 -8.47
CA ASN A 497 5.73 -11.07 -7.67
C ASN A 497 4.47 -10.22 -7.62
N TYR A 498 4.64 -8.89 -7.60
CA TYR A 498 3.54 -7.93 -7.45
C TYR A 498 3.65 -6.85 -8.53
N LEU A 499 2.54 -6.58 -9.18
CA LEU A 499 2.41 -5.58 -10.23
C LEU A 499 1.16 -4.73 -9.97
N VAL A 500 1.34 -3.43 -9.81
CA VAL A 500 0.25 -2.46 -9.73
C VAL A 500 0.31 -1.58 -10.96
N ILE A 501 -0.75 -1.59 -11.77
CA ILE A 501 -0.87 -0.73 -12.95
C ILE A 501 -2.17 0.06 -12.85
N ASN A 502 -2.07 1.39 -12.86
CA ASN A 502 -3.22 2.29 -12.74
C ASN A 502 -4.09 1.91 -11.53
N ASP A 503 -3.45 1.73 -10.38
CA ASP A 503 -4.08 1.39 -9.10
C ASP A 503 -4.77 0.01 -9.05
N ILE A 504 -4.61 -0.82 -10.09
CA ILE A 504 -5.05 -2.23 -10.09
C ILE A 504 -3.91 -3.11 -9.59
N SER A 505 -4.09 -3.69 -8.41
CA SER A 505 -3.11 -4.57 -7.77
C SER A 505 -3.21 -6.02 -8.27
N LEU A 506 -2.12 -6.53 -8.83
CA LEU A 506 -2.01 -7.86 -9.42
C LEU A 506 -0.89 -8.66 -8.73
N LEU A 507 -1.19 -9.93 -8.44
CA LEU A 507 -0.23 -10.96 -8.06
C LEU A 507 0.21 -11.69 -9.32
N ILE A 508 1.52 -11.81 -9.54
CA ILE A 508 2.06 -12.60 -10.64
C ILE A 508 2.25 -14.03 -10.16
N LYS A 509 1.52 -14.97 -10.76
CA LYS A 509 1.71 -16.40 -10.54
C LYS A 509 2.42 -17.03 -11.73
N GLU A 510 3.03 -18.18 -11.49
CA GLU A 510 3.63 -19.02 -12.52
C GLU A 510 2.91 -20.36 -12.51
N ASP A 511 2.42 -20.78 -13.66
CA ASP A 511 1.82 -22.10 -13.81
C ASP A 511 2.91 -23.16 -13.74
N PHE A 512 2.77 -24.12 -12.83
CA PHE A 512 3.82 -25.11 -12.56
C PHE A 512 4.12 -26.03 -13.75
N ILE A 513 3.13 -26.26 -14.62
CA ILE A 513 3.24 -27.19 -15.75
C ILE A 513 3.85 -26.49 -16.97
N THR A 514 3.30 -25.33 -17.32
CA THR A 514 3.70 -24.58 -18.53
C THR A 514 4.86 -23.62 -18.28
N GLY A 515 5.14 -23.27 -17.03
CA GLY A 515 6.07 -22.18 -16.66
C GLY A 515 5.57 -20.80 -17.07
N ILE A 516 4.32 -20.68 -17.57
CA ILE A 516 3.76 -19.42 -18.03
C ILE A 516 3.40 -18.57 -16.82
N LYS A 517 3.90 -17.34 -16.82
CA LYS A 517 3.52 -16.33 -15.84
C LYS A 517 2.22 -15.65 -16.24
N TYR A 518 1.37 -15.37 -15.25
CA TYR A 518 0.11 -14.71 -15.47
C TYR A 518 -0.30 -13.86 -14.25
N PRO A 519 -0.95 -12.70 -14.48
CA PRO A 519 -1.44 -11.84 -13.42
C PRO A 519 -2.79 -12.34 -12.87
N ILE A 520 -2.99 -12.18 -11.58
CA ILE A 520 -4.27 -12.40 -10.88
C ILE A 520 -4.59 -11.16 -10.04
N PRO A 521 -5.80 -10.60 -10.11
CA PRO A 521 -6.19 -9.51 -9.23
C PRO A 521 -6.07 -9.89 -7.76
N ILE A 522 -5.46 -9.03 -6.96
CA ILE A 522 -5.35 -9.22 -5.51
C ILE A 522 -6.70 -8.98 -4.86
N PHE A 523 -7.37 -7.92 -5.28
CA PHE A 523 -8.72 -7.55 -4.85
C PHE A 523 -9.74 -7.87 -5.94
N TYR A 524 -11.00 -8.01 -5.55
CA TYR A 524 -12.12 -8.29 -6.45
C TYR A 524 -11.93 -9.51 -7.36
N ASN A 525 -11.28 -10.56 -6.85
CA ASN A 525 -10.91 -11.74 -7.64
C ASN A 525 -11.98 -12.86 -7.65
N LYS A 526 -13.10 -12.67 -6.97
CA LYS A 526 -14.14 -13.69 -6.81
C LYS A 526 -14.60 -14.23 -8.17
N GLY A 527 -14.32 -15.50 -8.45
CA GLY A 527 -14.66 -16.15 -9.72
C GLY A 527 -13.76 -15.80 -10.91
N TYR A 528 -12.65 -15.09 -10.68
CA TYR A 528 -11.72 -14.71 -11.73
C TYR A 528 -11.10 -15.91 -12.44
N LYS A 529 -11.12 -15.89 -13.77
CA LYS A 529 -10.41 -16.85 -14.62
C LYS A 529 -9.44 -16.10 -15.51
N THR A 530 -8.19 -16.55 -15.58
CA THR A 530 -7.18 -15.93 -16.44
C THR A 530 -7.48 -16.16 -17.93
N ASN A 531 -7.12 -15.20 -18.78
CA ASN A 531 -7.13 -15.32 -20.25
C ASN A 531 -5.73 -15.61 -20.83
N TYR A 532 -4.82 -16.09 -20.00
CA TYR A 532 -3.52 -16.64 -20.39
C TYR A 532 -3.68 -18.16 -20.61
N GLU A 533 -2.87 -18.71 -21.51
CA GLU A 533 -2.90 -20.13 -21.89
C GLU A 533 -2.23 -21.01 -20.82
N VAL A 534 -2.80 -21.03 -19.62
CA VAL A 534 -2.37 -21.91 -18.53
C VAL A 534 -3.02 -23.29 -18.68
N SER A 535 -2.33 -24.34 -18.23
CA SER A 535 -2.86 -25.70 -18.30
C SER A 535 -4.21 -25.80 -17.55
N LYS A 536 -5.21 -26.43 -18.16
CA LYS A 536 -6.55 -26.63 -17.58
C LYS A 536 -6.59 -27.73 -16.50
N ASP A 537 -5.49 -27.97 -15.79
CA ASP A 537 -5.39 -29.03 -14.77
C ASP A 537 -5.31 -28.49 -13.33
N ASN A 538 -6.09 -27.44 -13.05
CA ASN A 538 -6.64 -27.30 -11.69
C ASN A 538 -8.01 -28.00 -11.68
N ARG A 539 -8.08 -29.17 -11.04
CA ARG A 539 -9.30 -29.91 -10.70
C ARG A 539 -10.19 -29.15 -9.70
N TYR A 540 -10.53 -27.91 -9.98
CA TYR A 540 -11.54 -27.12 -9.30
C TYR A 540 -12.15 -26.14 -10.30
N SER A 541 -12.95 -26.66 -11.23
CA SER A 541 -14.08 -25.93 -11.84
C SER A 541 -14.66 -26.73 -13.00
N ASN A 542 -15.41 -27.79 -12.69
CA ASN A 542 -16.43 -28.35 -13.58
C ASN A 542 -17.37 -29.26 -12.79
N GLU A 543 -18.21 -28.69 -11.92
CA GLU A 543 -19.52 -29.29 -11.66
C GLU A 543 -20.56 -28.16 -11.57
N VAL A 544 -21.35 -28.05 -12.63
CA VAL A 544 -22.69 -27.46 -12.58
C VAL A 544 -23.64 -28.63 -12.45
N HIS A 545 -24.25 -28.83 -11.28
CA HIS A 545 -25.71 -28.93 -11.13
C HIS A 545 -26.15 -29.33 -9.71
N ASN A 546 -27.10 -28.53 -9.19
CA ASN A 546 -28.22 -28.92 -8.33
C ASN A 546 -27.94 -29.40 -6.90
N ASN A 547 -27.86 -28.46 -5.96
CA ASN A 547 -28.88 -28.26 -4.91
C ASN A 547 -28.40 -27.20 -3.91
N GLY A 548 -29.32 -26.36 -3.45
CA GLY A 548 -29.02 -25.24 -2.57
C GLY A 548 -28.57 -25.68 -1.19
N THR A 549 -27.33 -25.33 -0.84
CA THR A 549 -26.85 -24.93 0.50
C THR A 549 -25.44 -24.37 0.30
N ILE A 550 -25.21 -23.13 0.72
CA ILE A 550 -23.89 -22.48 0.66
C ILE A 550 -23.17 -22.83 1.96
N GLU A 551 -22.17 -23.71 1.89
CA GLU A 551 -21.11 -23.81 2.91
C GLU A 551 -19.82 -23.22 2.36
N PRO A 552 -19.08 -22.39 3.12
CA PRO A 552 -17.76 -21.94 2.75
C PRO A 552 -16.70 -22.95 3.20
N TYR A 553 -15.66 -23.11 2.36
CA TYR A 553 -14.40 -23.83 2.56
C TYR A 553 -14.33 -25.31 2.21
N GLU A 554 -13.37 -25.65 1.34
CA GLU A 554 -12.35 -26.62 1.71
C GLU A 554 -11.00 -26.32 1.03
N ARG A 555 -10.00 -26.06 1.89
CA ARG A 555 -8.57 -26.14 1.58
C ARG A 555 -8.23 -27.62 1.39
N SER A 556 -8.12 -28.07 0.15
CA SER A 556 -7.50 -29.35 -0.15
C SER A 556 -6.57 -29.15 -1.33
N LEU A 557 -5.25 -29.11 -1.04
CA LEU A 557 -4.15 -29.38 -1.97
C LEU A 557 -2.82 -29.35 -1.19
N TYR A 558 -2.71 -30.26 -0.22
CA TYR A 558 -1.43 -30.81 0.25
C TYR A 558 -1.76 -32.19 0.82
N LEU A 559 -1.64 -33.22 -0.01
CA LEU A 559 -1.41 -34.64 0.32
C LEU A 559 -1.50 -35.44 -0.99
N ASN A 560 -0.38 -35.46 -1.73
CA ASN A 560 0.29 -36.64 -2.25
C ASN A 560 1.51 -36.22 -3.06
#